data_AF-A0A7V9UBJ2-F1
#
_entry.id   AF-A0A7V9UBJ2-F1
#
_cell.length_a   1.000
_cell.length_b   1.000
_cell.length_c   1.000
_cell.angle_alpha   90.00
_cell.angle_beta   90.00
_cell.angle_gamma   90.00
#
_symmetry.space_group_name_H-M   'P 1'
#
loop_
_entity.id
_entity.type
_entity.pdbx_description
1 polymer ?
#
loop_
_entity_poly.entity_id
_entity_poly.type
_entity_poly.pdbx_seq_one_letter_code
_entity_poly.pdbx_strand_id
1 'polypeptide(L)'
;MVDGEVVKVKGTMPLLPEPRQGQPLIVRGEALQFSFWPMRKGERRWGLHSMVYAADPWAIILDALHARCAGDFLRSALSFVRQAQEYFRAAERSVNIETRPVLYYYSFLNLVKALGLANRMTAMVGSPKHGIVHNYQPGVAIQEARLVLVASQGAFTSVFDSLHQILTGRSLGGDLGIAVSEVMAQSVIGHRLWREASNRRERSLASRASRCTSHQTRGKSGQALRSARDRVASGRNSPPSIGERLCAHVFLGLNN
;
A
#
# COMPACT_ATOMS: atom_id res chain seq x y z
N MET A 1 10.89 47.32 -21.07
CA MET A 1 9.76 46.50 -21.54
C MET A 1 10.36 45.38 -22.37
N VAL A 2 10.39 44.16 -21.84
CA VAL A 2 10.92 42.99 -22.55
C VAL A 2 9.70 42.18 -22.93
N ASP A 3 9.42 42.11 -24.23
CA ASP A 3 8.34 41.30 -24.79
C ASP A 3 8.68 39.82 -24.56
N GLY A 4 8.09 39.27 -23.49
CA GLY A 4 8.16 37.85 -23.18
C GLY A 4 7.25 37.08 -24.12
N GLU A 5 7.83 36.59 -25.23
CA GLU A 5 7.17 35.67 -26.13
C GLU A 5 6.76 34.40 -25.36
N VAL A 6 5.45 34.23 -25.13
CA VAL A 6 4.90 33.06 -24.46
C VAL A 6 5.03 31.86 -25.41
N VAL A 7 6.13 31.12 -25.26
CA VAL A 7 6.33 29.84 -25.93
C VAL A 7 5.21 28.90 -25.49
N LYS A 8 4.22 28.68 -26.35
CA LYS A 8 3.20 27.64 -26.17
C LYS A 8 3.86 26.28 -26.32
N VAL A 9 4.45 25.77 -25.23
CA VAL A 9 4.92 24.38 -25.15
C VAL A 9 3.70 23.47 -25.26
N LYS A 10 3.54 22.83 -26.42
CA LYS A 10 2.45 21.91 -26.72
C LYS A 10 2.70 20.56 -26.03
N GLY A 11 2.69 20.57 -24.69
CA GLY A 11 2.81 19.36 -23.89
C GLY A 11 1.56 18.48 -24.05
N THR A 12 1.65 17.42 -24.84
CA THR A 12 0.70 16.32 -24.82
C THR A 12 1.03 15.43 -23.63
N MET A 13 0.11 15.29 -22.68
CA MET A 13 0.29 14.28 -21.64
C MET A 13 0.40 12.89 -22.29
N PRO A 14 1.27 12.02 -21.73
CA PRO A 14 1.30 10.62 -22.13
C PRO A 14 -0.08 9.99 -21.93
N LEU A 15 -0.47 9.14 -22.87
CA LEU A 15 -1.70 8.37 -22.77
C LEU A 15 -1.66 7.51 -21.51
N LEU A 16 -2.80 7.40 -20.81
CA LEU A 16 -2.90 6.49 -19.69
C LEU A 16 -2.61 5.07 -20.18
N PRO A 17 -1.88 4.26 -19.40
CA PRO A 17 -1.62 2.87 -19.77
C PRO A 17 -2.94 2.10 -19.89
N GLU A 18 -2.96 1.12 -20.78
CA GLU A 18 -4.10 0.21 -20.92
C GLU A 18 -4.44 -0.45 -19.57
N PRO A 19 -5.75 -0.63 -19.25
CA PRO A 19 -6.16 -1.29 -18.03
C PRO A 19 -5.52 -2.68 -17.93
N ARG A 20 -4.85 -2.96 -16.82
CA ARG A 20 -4.28 -4.29 -16.56
C ARG A 20 -5.43 -5.29 -16.47
N GLN A 21 -5.33 -6.44 -17.16
CA GLN A 21 -6.28 -7.54 -16.96
C GLN A 21 -6.24 -8.00 -15.50
N GLY A 22 -7.31 -8.57 -14.96
CA GLY A 22 -7.35 -9.05 -13.58
C GLY A 22 -8.49 -9.99 -13.26
N GLN A 23 -8.37 -10.71 -12.14
CA GLN A 23 -9.41 -11.60 -11.62
C GLN A 23 -10.20 -10.87 -10.52
N PRO A 24 -11.54 -10.92 -10.53
CA PRO A 24 -12.36 -10.30 -9.50
C PRO A 24 -12.12 -10.98 -8.15
N LEU A 25 -12.00 -10.19 -7.08
CA LEU A 25 -11.92 -10.72 -5.72
C LEU A 25 -13.29 -11.23 -5.31
N ILE A 26 -13.41 -12.53 -5.03
CA ILE A 26 -14.68 -13.12 -4.59
C ILE A 26 -14.69 -13.21 -3.05
N VAL A 27 -15.67 -12.58 -2.40
CA VAL A 27 -15.88 -12.68 -0.95
C VAL A 27 -17.27 -13.25 -0.72
N ARG A 28 -17.36 -14.38 -0.01
CA ARG A 28 -18.63 -15.10 0.26
C ARG A 28 -19.44 -15.41 -1.00
N GLY A 29 -18.76 -15.77 -2.09
CA GLY A 29 -19.41 -16.13 -3.36
C GLY A 29 -19.78 -14.95 -4.26
N GLU A 30 -19.59 -13.71 -3.80
CA GLU A 30 -19.86 -12.51 -4.60
C GLU A 30 -18.57 -11.82 -5.04
N ALA A 31 -18.53 -11.36 -6.29
CA ALA A 31 -17.46 -10.51 -6.77
C ALA A 31 -17.52 -9.16 -6.04
N LEU A 32 -16.47 -8.84 -5.29
CA LEU A 32 -16.30 -7.58 -4.63
C LEU A 32 -16.19 -6.49 -5.71
N GLN A 33 -17.24 -5.68 -5.82
CA GLN A 33 -17.23 -4.53 -6.71
C GLN A 33 -16.29 -3.47 -6.13
N PHE A 34 -15.52 -2.81 -6.99
CA PHE A 34 -14.75 -1.65 -6.59
C PHE A 34 -15.64 -0.41 -6.65
N SER A 35 -15.73 0.34 -5.56
CA SER A 35 -16.45 1.60 -5.48
C SER A 35 -15.64 2.59 -4.63
N PHE A 36 -15.56 3.84 -5.08
CA PHE A 36 -15.06 4.94 -4.24
C PHE A 36 -16.07 5.37 -3.17
N TRP A 37 -17.30 4.86 -3.25
CA TRP A 37 -18.41 5.25 -2.39
C TRP A 37 -18.82 4.11 -1.47
N PRO A 38 -19.05 4.42 -0.18
CA PRO A 38 -19.37 3.42 0.82
C PRO A 38 -20.75 2.78 0.65
N MET A 39 -21.63 3.45 -0.11
CA MET A 39 -23.01 3.02 -0.32
C MET A 39 -23.23 2.61 -1.77
N ARG A 40 -23.95 1.51 -1.96
CA ARG A 40 -24.52 1.09 -3.24
C ARG A 40 -26.01 1.35 -3.21
N LYS A 41 -26.55 2.00 -4.24
CA LYS A 41 -28.01 2.07 -4.42
C LYS A 41 -28.51 0.70 -4.85
N GLY A 42 -29.23 0.00 -3.98
CA GLY A 42 -30.02 -1.18 -4.36
C GLY A 42 -31.33 -0.77 -5.03
N GLU A 43 -32.13 -1.74 -5.47
CA GLU A 43 -33.40 -1.49 -6.15
C GLU A 43 -34.43 -0.75 -5.27
N ARG A 44 -34.40 -0.98 -3.95
CA ARG A 44 -35.35 -0.37 -3.00
C ARG A 44 -34.71 0.51 -1.91
N ARG A 45 -33.43 0.32 -1.58
CA ARG A 45 -32.74 1.01 -0.48
C ARG A 45 -31.26 1.19 -0.78
N TRP A 46 -30.63 2.20 -0.17
CA TRP A 46 -29.17 2.28 -0.11
C TRP A 46 -28.65 1.18 0.80
N GLY A 47 -27.79 0.31 0.27
CA GLY A 47 -27.08 -0.71 1.04
C GLY A 47 -25.63 -0.29 1.24
N LEU A 48 -25.06 -0.57 2.41
CA LEU A 48 -23.61 -0.44 2.60
C LEU A 48 -22.92 -1.47 1.68
N HIS A 49 -21.86 -1.05 1.00
CA HIS A 49 -20.98 -2.02 0.35
C HIS A 49 -20.44 -2.98 1.42
N SER A 50 -20.17 -4.25 1.07
CA SER A 50 -19.41 -5.19 1.90
C SER A 50 -17.95 -4.73 2.00
N MET A 51 -17.72 -3.54 2.57
CA MET A 51 -16.41 -3.04 2.90
C MET A 51 -15.98 -3.73 4.17
N VAL A 52 -14.91 -4.50 4.05
CA VAL A 52 -14.06 -4.79 5.19
C VAL A 52 -13.40 -3.46 5.54
N TYR A 53 -14.01 -2.71 6.46
CA TYR A 53 -13.35 -1.60 7.09
C TYR A 53 -12.24 -2.17 7.95
N ALA A 54 -11.00 -1.94 7.52
CA ALA A 54 -9.91 -1.84 8.47
C ALA A 54 -10.15 -0.56 9.28
N ALA A 55 -11.03 -0.61 10.30
CA ALA A 55 -11.28 0.52 11.20
C ALA A 55 -9.94 1.05 11.75
N ASP A 56 -8.98 0.14 11.90
CA ASP A 56 -7.58 0.43 12.12
C ASP A 56 -6.69 -0.32 11.10
N PRO A 57 -6.16 0.35 10.06
CA PRO A 57 -5.22 -0.29 9.14
C PRO A 57 -3.92 -0.72 9.83
N TRP A 58 -3.55 -0.09 10.94
CA TRP A 58 -2.35 -0.44 11.69
C TRP A 58 -2.51 -1.81 12.36
N ALA A 59 -3.68 -2.11 12.93
CA ALA A 59 -3.97 -3.43 13.49
C ALA A 59 -3.82 -4.55 12.46
N ILE A 60 -4.30 -4.34 11.23
CA ILE A 60 -4.14 -5.33 10.14
C ILE A 60 -2.67 -5.51 9.76
N ILE A 61 -1.92 -4.41 9.63
CA ILE A 61 -0.49 -4.47 9.32
C ILE A 61 0.27 -5.22 10.42
N LEU A 62 -0.04 -4.93 11.69
CA LEU A 62 0.58 -5.59 12.84
C LEU A 62 0.27 -7.09 12.87
N ASP A 63 -0.99 -7.48 12.69
CA ASP A 63 -1.39 -8.90 12.64
C ASP A 63 -0.69 -9.64 11.48
N ALA A 64 -0.68 -9.03 10.29
CA ALA A 64 0.01 -9.58 9.12
C ALA A 64 1.53 -9.75 9.35
N LEU A 65 2.16 -8.84 10.09
CA LEU A 65 3.57 -8.98 10.46
C LEU A 65 3.80 -10.12 11.44
N HIS A 66 2.98 -10.27 12.48
CA HIS A 66 3.09 -11.38 13.42
C HIS A 66 2.93 -12.73 12.70
N ALA A 67 2.05 -12.81 11.71
CA ALA A 67 1.81 -14.02 10.95
C ALA A 67 2.94 -14.37 9.96
N ARG A 68 3.65 -13.37 9.41
CA ARG A 68 4.57 -13.58 8.27
C ARG A 68 6.04 -13.37 8.59
N CYS A 69 6.36 -12.53 9.57
CA CYS A 69 7.74 -12.15 9.87
C CYS A 69 8.42 -13.23 10.73
N ALA A 70 9.67 -13.56 10.41
CA ALA A 70 10.46 -14.47 11.24
C ALA A 70 10.81 -13.81 12.59
N GLY A 71 10.93 -14.63 13.64
CA GLY A 71 11.14 -14.15 15.02
C GLY A 71 12.29 -13.16 15.17
N ASP A 72 13.44 -13.46 14.54
CA ASP A 72 14.65 -12.63 14.62
C ASP A 72 14.46 -11.21 14.05
N PHE A 73 13.53 -11.04 13.09
CA PHE A 73 13.26 -9.75 12.44
C PHE A 73 11.98 -9.07 12.94
N LEU A 74 11.11 -9.80 13.66
CA LEU A 74 9.81 -9.32 14.08
C LEU A 74 9.93 -8.04 14.92
N ARG A 75 10.87 -8.00 15.89
CA ARG A 75 11.08 -6.82 16.74
C ARG A 75 11.43 -5.57 15.91
N SER A 76 12.31 -5.72 14.92
CA SER A 76 12.71 -4.63 14.03
C SER A 76 11.56 -4.21 13.11
N ALA A 77 10.81 -5.16 12.56
CA ALA A 77 9.64 -4.88 11.73
C ALA A 77 8.54 -4.13 12.51
N LEU A 78 8.26 -4.53 13.75
CA LEU A 78 7.32 -3.84 14.63
C LEU A 78 7.79 -2.42 14.96
N SER A 79 9.10 -2.22 15.17
CA SER A 79 9.67 -0.88 15.39
C SER A 79 9.44 0.03 14.17
N PHE A 80 9.64 -0.48 12.95
CA PHE A 80 9.36 0.29 11.74
C PHE A 80 7.88 0.62 11.57
N VAL A 81 6.95 -0.30 11.89
CA VAL A 81 5.51 0.02 11.86
C VAL A 81 5.15 1.10 12.87
N ARG A 82 5.70 1.03 14.09
CA ARG A 82 5.50 2.08 15.10
C ARG A 82 6.00 3.43 14.59
N GLN A 83 7.22 3.49 14.04
CA GLN A 83 7.76 4.72 13.47
C GLN A 83 6.89 5.25 12.32
N ALA A 84 6.43 4.36 11.43
CA ALA A 84 5.53 4.74 10.35
C ALA A 84 4.24 5.38 10.88
N GLN A 85 3.62 4.77 11.89
CA GLN A 85 2.41 5.29 12.52
C GLN A 85 2.62 6.66 13.17
N GLU A 86 3.76 6.87 13.83
CA GLU A 86 4.09 8.17 14.44
C GLU A 86 4.33 9.25 13.38
N TYR A 87 5.05 8.95 12.29
CA TYR A 87 5.19 9.89 11.16
C TYR A 87 3.86 10.23 10.50
N PHE A 88 2.98 9.24 10.33
CA PHE A 88 1.63 9.45 9.81
C PHE A 88 0.82 10.38 10.72
N ARG A 89 0.78 10.10 12.02
CA ARG A 89 0.08 10.95 13.01
C ARG A 89 0.65 12.36 13.05
N ALA A 90 1.97 12.51 12.95
CA ALA A 90 2.62 13.81 12.88
C ALA A 90 2.22 14.57 11.60
N ALA A 91 2.12 13.88 10.46
CA ALA A 91 1.65 14.47 9.21
C ALA A 91 0.20 14.97 9.33
N GLU A 92 -0.70 14.17 9.92
CA GLU A 92 -2.10 14.54 10.13
C GLU A 92 -2.27 15.77 11.02
N ARG A 93 -1.45 15.87 12.08
CA ARG A 93 -1.49 16.98 13.05
C ARG A 93 -0.70 18.21 12.61
N SER A 94 0.11 18.12 11.56
CA SER A 94 0.93 19.25 11.11
C SER A 94 0.05 20.37 10.56
N VAL A 95 0.25 21.57 11.09
CA VAL A 95 -0.36 22.81 10.58
C VAL A 95 0.33 23.25 9.28
N ASN A 96 1.63 22.99 9.15
CA ASN A 96 2.40 23.37 7.97
C ASN A 96 2.13 22.39 6.84
N ILE A 97 1.40 22.83 5.82
CA ILE A 97 1.05 22.00 4.66
C ILE A 97 2.28 21.47 3.92
N GLU A 98 3.39 22.21 3.93
CA GLU A 98 4.64 21.86 3.25
C GLU A 98 5.39 20.71 3.92
N THR A 99 5.20 20.49 5.23
CA THR A 99 5.88 19.40 5.95
C THR A 99 5.11 18.08 5.88
N ARG A 100 3.81 18.11 5.57
CA ARG A 100 2.99 16.90 5.47
C ARG A 100 3.53 15.88 4.45
N PRO A 101 3.90 16.27 3.21
CA PRO A 101 4.40 15.32 2.22
C PRO A 101 5.65 14.56 2.67
N VAL A 102 6.62 15.25 3.30
CA VAL A 102 7.84 14.60 3.78
C VAL A 102 7.57 13.65 4.94
N LEU A 103 6.64 13.99 5.84
CA LEU A 103 6.24 13.09 6.93
C LEU A 103 5.50 11.86 6.42
N TYR A 104 4.56 12.00 5.48
CA TYR A 104 3.92 10.85 4.83
C TYR A 104 4.94 9.97 4.10
N TYR A 105 5.90 10.59 3.41
CA TYR A 105 6.97 9.88 2.74
C TYR A 105 7.76 9.00 3.71
N TYR A 106 8.18 9.53 4.87
CA TYR A 106 8.87 8.73 5.89
C TYR A 106 7.96 7.67 6.54
N SER A 107 6.66 7.93 6.65
CA SER A 107 5.70 6.90 7.06
C SER A 107 5.71 5.71 6.10
N PHE A 108 5.52 5.97 4.80
CA PHE A 108 5.53 4.90 3.78
C PHE A 108 6.89 4.21 3.69
N LEU A 109 7.99 4.95 3.76
CA LEU A 109 9.34 4.37 3.73
C LEU A 109 9.54 3.35 4.86
N ASN A 110 9.07 3.65 6.07
CA ASN A 110 9.15 2.72 7.20
C ASN A 110 8.23 1.50 7.02
N LEU A 111 7.03 1.67 6.44
CA LEU A 111 6.18 0.52 6.08
C LEU A 111 6.86 -0.42 5.07
N VAL A 112 7.57 0.13 4.08
CA VAL A 112 8.33 -0.67 3.11
C VAL A 112 9.43 -1.46 3.81
N LYS A 113 10.17 -0.85 4.76
CA LYS A 113 11.19 -1.57 5.53
C LYS A 113 10.59 -2.74 6.32
N ALA A 114 9.45 -2.50 7.01
CA ALA A 114 8.73 -3.55 7.73
C ALA A 114 8.29 -4.69 6.78
N LEU A 115 7.75 -4.33 5.61
CA LEU A 115 7.34 -5.29 4.58
C LEU A 115 8.55 -6.08 4.05
N GLY A 116 9.69 -5.43 3.81
CA GLY A 116 10.91 -6.11 3.37
C GLY A 116 11.40 -7.13 4.40
N LEU A 117 11.39 -6.80 5.69
CA LEU A 117 11.70 -7.76 6.75
C LEU A 117 10.72 -8.93 6.81
N ALA A 118 9.42 -8.69 6.60
CA ALA A 118 8.42 -9.75 6.49
C ALA A 118 8.64 -10.67 5.27
N ASN A 119 9.38 -10.19 4.26
CA ASN A 119 9.80 -10.97 3.08
C ASN A 119 11.28 -11.42 3.17
N ARG A 120 11.87 -11.44 4.37
CA ARG A 120 13.24 -11.90 4.64
C ARG A 120 14.35 -11.10 3.96
N MET A 121 14.09 -9.84 3.59
CA MET A 121 15.09 -8.93 3.05
C MET A 121 15.89 -8.30 4.19
N THR A 122 16.92 -8.98 4.66
CA THR A 122 17.72 -8.58 5.84
C THR A 122 18.46 -7.25 5.65
N ALA A 123 18.77 -6.89 4.41
CA ALA A 123 19.38 -5.61 4.04
C ALA A 123 18.51 -4.38 4.34
N MET A 124 17.26 -4.58 4.78
CA MET A 124 16.39 -3.52 5.30
C MET A 124 16.78 -3.04 6.70
N VAL A 125 17.56 -3.83 7.44
CA VAL A 125 18.12 -3.44 8.73
C VAL A 125 19.40 -2.64 8.47
N GLY A 126 19.54 -1.49 9.15
CA GLY A 126 20.70 -0.61 9.02
C GLY A 126 20.35 0.69 8.28
N SER A 127 21.19 1.06 7.31
CA SER A 127 21.13 2.36 6.62
C SER A 127 20.78 2.24 5.13
N PRO A 128 19.71 1.50 4.73
CA PRO A 128 19.32 1.45 3.33
C PRO A 128 18.89 2.84 2.87
N LYS A 129 19.21 3.15 1.61
CA LYS A 129 18.90 4.45 1.00
C LYS A 129 17.53 4.37 0.35
N HIS A 130 16.82 5.49 0.28
CA HIS A 130 15.44 5.48 -0.18
C HIS A 130 15.27 5.03 -1.64
N GLY A 131 16.23 5.34 -2.52
CA GLY A 131 16.19 4.88 -3.91
C GLY A 131 15.35 5.73 -4.86
N ILE A 132 14.99 6.95 -4.46
CA ILE A 132 14.27 7.93 -5.29
C ILE A 132 15.03 9.24 -5.25
N VAL A 133 15.67 9.63 -6.33
CA VAL A 133 16.43 10.88 -6.44
C VAL A 133 15.70 11.83 -7.37
N HIS A 134 15.64 13.10 -7.01
CA HIS A 134 15.15 14.12 -7.93
C HIS A 134 16.33 14.68 -8.72
N ASN A 135 16.25 14.63 -10.05
CA ASN A 135 17.20 15.32 -10.91
C ASN A 135 16.66 16.72 -11.19
N TYR A 136 16.91 17.65 -10.25
CA TYR A 136 16.55 19.04 -10.41
C TYR A 136 17.63 19.81 -11.17
N GLN A 137 17.21 20.55 -12.19
CA GLN A 137 18.04 21.58 -12.81
C GLN A 137 17.31 22.93 -12.67
N PRO A 138 17.95 23.97 -12.14
CA PRO A 138 17.35 25.31 -12.06
C PRO A 138 16.90 25.80 -13.44
N GLY A 139 15.70 26.41 -13.50
CA GLY A 139 15.13 26.94 -14.75
C GLY A 139 14.38 25.92 -15.61
N VAL A 140 14.37 24.63 -15.22
CA VAL A 140 13.68 23.57 -15.96
C VAL A 140 12.21 23.48 -15.56
N ALA A 141 11.33 23.39 -16.55
CA ALA A 141 9.89 23.27 -16.35
C ALA A 141 9.50 21.90 -15.77
N ILE A 142 8.36 21.79 -15.08
CA ILE A 142 7.91 20.53 -14.46
C ILE A 142 7.73 19.38 -15.47
N GLN A 143 7.50 19.71 -16.74
CA GLN A 143 7.37 18.75 -17.85
C GLN A 143 8.69 18.03 -18.13
N GLU A 144 9.81 18.69 -17.85
CA GLU A 144 11.17 18.21 -18.07
C GLU A 144 11.81 17.66 -16.78
N ALA A 145 11.21 17.95 -15.62
CA ALA A 145 11.64 17.41 -14.34
C ALA A 145 11.56 15.87 -14.33
N ARG A 146 12.62 15.24 -13.84
CA ARG A 146 12.76 13.78 -13.78
C ARG A 146 13.05 13.29 -12.38
N LEU A 147 12.41 12.17 -12.03
CA LEU A 147 12.78 11.33 -10.90
C LEU A 147 13.68 10.21 -11.40
N VAL A 148 14.69 9.85 -10.62
CA VAL A 148 15.55 8.70 -10.87
C VAL A 148 15.29 7.69 -9.76
N LEU A 149 14.81 6.52 -10.16
CA LEU A 149 14.67 5.37 -9.28
C LEU A 149 15.99 4.62 -9.31
N VAL A 150 16.64 4.51 -8.17
CA VAL A 150 17.99 3.94 -8.06
C VAL A 150 17.87 2.46 -7.72
N ALA A 151 18.52 1.61 -8.51
CA ALA A 151 18.59 0.17 -8.26
C ALA A 151 19.54 -0.16 -7.10
N SER A 152 19.34 -1.29 -6.43
CA SER A 152 20.30 -1.78 -5.45
C SER A 152 21.57 -2.25 -6.16
N GLN A 153 22.76 -1.86 -5.69
CA GLN A 153 24.03 -2.17 -6.33
C GLN A 153 25.12 -2.42 -5.28
N GLY A 154 25.79 -3.57 -5.33
CA GLY A 154 26.84 -3.93 -4.37
C GLY A 154 26.36 -3.84 -2.93
N ALA A 155 27.02 -3.02 -2.11
CA ALA A 155 26.63 -2.77 -0.71
C ALA A 155 25.46 -1.76 -0.57
N PHE A 156 25.11 -1.04 -1.62
CA PHE A 156 24.01 -0.08 -1.61
C PHE A 156 22.66 -0.81 -1.75
N THR A 157 21.81 -0.67 -0.74
CA THR A 157 20.44 -1.20 -0.75
C THR A 157 19.44 -0.06 -0.96
N SER A 158 18.64 -0.18 -2.02
CA SER A 158 17.55 0.74 -2.33
C SER A 158 16.23 0.22 -1.75
N VAL A 159 15.60 1.03 -0.90
CA VAL A 159 14.29 0.70 -0.32
C VAL A 159 13.21 0.63 -1.41
N PHE A 160 13.25 1.55 -2.37
CA PHE A 160 12.31 1.55 -3.51
C PHE A 160 12.49 0.31 -4.40
N ASP A 161 13.72 -0.03 -4.77
CA ASP A 161 14.01 -1.22 -5.59
C ASP A 161 13.51 -2.49 -4.90
N SER A 162 13.73 -2.59 -3.59
CA SER A 162 13.23 -3.72 -2.82
C SER A 162 11.70 -3.76 -2.75
N LEU A 163 11.02 -2.61 -2.63
CA LEU A 163 9.56 -2.55 -2.76
C LEU A 163 9.12 -3.06 -4.13
N HIS A 164 9.77 -2.60 -5.20
CA HIS A 164 9.49 -3.03 -6.56
C HIS A 164 9.67 -4.55 -6.70
N GLN A 165 10.74 -5.11 -6.13
CA GLN A 165 10.99 -6.54 -6.09
C GLN A 165 9.90 -7.30 -5.33
N ILE A 166 9.47 -6.83 -4.16
CA ILE A 166 8.39 -7.48 -3.39
C ILE A 166 7.08 -7.49 -4.18
N LEU A 167 6.76 -6.39 -4.87
CA LEU A 167 5.48 -6.24 -5.58
C LEU A 167 5.44 -6.93 -6.94
N THR A 168 6.57 -7.02 -7.64
CA THR A 168 6.64 -7.53 -9.03
C THR A 168 7.39 -8.85 -9.16
N GLY A 169 8.08 -9.28 -8.11
CA GLY A 169 9.02 -10.39 -8.13
C GLY A 169 10.35 -10.08 -8.83
N ARG A 170 10.60 -8.83 -9.23
CA ARG A 170 11.79 -8.42 -9.98
C ARG A 170 12.41 -7.12 -9.44
N SER A 171 13.73 -7.08 -9.30
CA SER A 171 14.44 -5.83 -9.02
C SER A 171 14.47 -4.93 -10.26
N LEU A 172 14.76 -3.66 -10.06
CA LEU A 172 15.11 -2.71 -11.11
C LEU A 172 16.40 -3.21 -11.78
N GLY A 173 16.36 -3.51 -13.08
CA GLY A 173 17.53 -3.96 -13.84
C GLY A 173 18.63 -2.91 -14.03
N GLY A 174 18.49 -1.75 -13.37
CA GLY A 174 19.32 -0.56 -13.47
C GLY A 174 18.53 0.67 -13.01
N ASP A 175 19.20 1.82 -12.94
CA ASP A 175 18.54 3.07 -12.59
C ASP A 175 17.53 3.47 -13.66
N LEU A 176 16.35 3.93 -13.23
CA LEU A 176 15.23 4.24 -14.12
C LEU A 176 14.80 5.70 -13.95
N GLY A 177 14.92 6.48 -15.03
CA GLY A 177 14.40 7.85 -15.10
C GLY A 177 12.91 7.88 -15.44
N ILE A 178 12.10 8.53 -14.61
CA ILE A 178 10.66 8.74 -14.83
C ILE A 178 10.36 10.23 -14.91
N ALA A 179 9.56 10.65 -15.88
CA ALA A 179 9.12 12.04 -15.96
C ALA A 179 8.14 12.36 -14.82
N VAL A 180 8.32 13.49 -14.13
CA VAL A 180 7.41 13.91 -13.05
C VAL A 180 5.97 14.04 -13.55
N SER A 181 5.80 14.49 -14.80
CA SER A 181 4.51 14.59 -15.48
C SER A 181 3.79 13.23 -15.60
N GLU A 182 4.51 12.12 -15.81
CA GLU A 182 3.94 10.77 -15.85
C GLU A 182 3.44 10.33 -14.47
N VAL A 183 4.18 10.64 -13.41
CA VAL A 183 3.77 10.33 -12.03
C VAL A 183 2.56 11.17 -11.63
N MET A 184 2.58 12.46 -11.95
CA MET A 184 1.48 13.38 -11.67
C MET A 184 0.18 12.97 -12.36
N ALA A 185 0.26 12.44 -13.59
CA ALA A 185 -0.87 11.89 -14.32
C ALA A 185 -1.57 10.72 -13.58
N GLN A 186 -0.83 9.96 -12.78
CA GLN A 186 -1.35 8.84 -12.00
C GLN A 186 -1.95 9.28 -10.65
N SER A 187 -1.60 10.48 -10.17
CA SER A 187 -2.20 11.06 -8.97
C SER A 187 -3.55 11.68 -9.32
N VAL A 188 -4.65 11.25 -8.69
CA VAL A 188 -5.98 11.83 -8.94
C VAL A 188 -5.98 13.34 -8.69
N ILE A 189 -5.39 13.76 -7.57
CA ILE A 189 -5.29 15.17 -7.19
C ILE A 189 -4.33 15.90 -8.15
N GLY A 190 -3.19 15.29 -8.46
CA GLY A 190 -2.20 15.86 -9.37
C GLY A 190 -2.73 16.06 -10.79
N HIS A 191 -3.43 15.05 -11.32
CA HIS A 191 -4.13 15.10 -12.58
C HIS A 191 -5.18 16.21 -12.57
N ARG A 192 -6.02 16.31 -11.53
CA ARG A 192 -7.03 17.38 -11.42
C ARG A 192 -6.41 18.78 -11.41
N LEU A 193 -5.38 19.00 -10.60
CA LEU A 193 -4.64 20.27 -10.56
C LEU A 193 -4.04 20.61 -11.93
N TRP A 194 -3.44 19.63 -12.61
CA TRP A 194 -2.86 19.83 -13.94
C TRP A 194 -3.93 20.14 -15.01
N ARG A 195 -5.08 19.47 -14.96
CA ARG A 195 -6.23 19.72 -15.85
C ARG A 195 -6.76 21.13 -15.70
N GLU A 196 -6.92 21.58 -14.45
CA GLU A 196 -7.35 22.94 -14.11
C GLU A 196 -6.37 23.97 -14.67
N ALA A 197 -5.07 23.82 -14.35
CA ALA A 197 -4.03 24.73 -14.80
C ALA A 197 -3.86 24.76 -16.33
N SER A 198 -4.19 23.67 -17.02
CA SER A 198 -4.07 23.54 -18.48
C SER A 198 -5.38 23.82 -19.24
N ASN A 199 -6.46 24.18 -18.54
CA ASN A 199 -7.81 24.34 -19.07
C ASN A 199 -8.28 23.15 -19.94
N ARG A 200 -8.18 21.93 -19.42
CA ARG A 200 -8.59 20.70 -20.14
C ARG A 200 -9.61 19.87 -19.34
N ARG A 201 -10.66 19.33 -19.98
CA ARG A 201 -11.75 18.50 -19.34
C ARG A 201 -11.31 17.19 -18.65
N GLU A 202 -11.61 16.94 -17.39
CA GLU A 202 -11.23 15.68 -16.68
C GLU A 202 -11.47 14.40 -17.51
N ARG A 203 -10.46 13.52 -17.62
CA ARG A 203 -10.61 12.14 -18.10
C ARG A 203 -10.53 11.24 -16.89
N SER A 204 -11.62 10.54 -16.59
CA SER A 204 -11.73 9.67 -15.42
C SER A 204 -10.82 8.45 -15.53
N LEU A 205 -10.18 8.08 -14.41
CA LEU A 205 -9.54 6.79 -14.25
C LEU A 205 -10.62 5.73 -14.10
N ALA A 206 -10.85 4.94 -15.15
CA ALA A 206 -11.64 3.72 -15.05
C ALA A 206 -10.71 2.58 -14.58
N SER A 207 -10.55 2.41 -13.26
CA SER A 207 -9.90 1.21 -12.73
C SER A 207 -10.89 0.05 -12.78
N ARG A 208 -10.69 -0.91 -13.69
CA ARG A 208 -11.34 -2.23 -13.60
C ARG A 208 -10.73 -2.99 -12.42
N ALA A 209 -11.58 -3.43 -11.49
CA ALA A 209 -11.36 -4.28 -10.32
C ALA A 209 -9.90 -4.53 -9.88
N SER A 210 -9.54 -4.00 -8.70
CA SER A 210 -8.25 -4.23 -8.04
C SER A 210 -8.10 -5.70 -7.62
N ARG A 211 -7.02 -6.37 -8.02
CA ARG A 211 -6.66 -7.71 -7.56
C ARG A 211 -6.15 -7.66 -6.11
N CYS A 212 -6.60 -8.59 -5.26
CA CYS A 212 -5.82 -9.03 -4.10
C CYS A 212 -5.10 -10.31 -4.49
N THR A 213 -3.76 -10.33 -4.41
CA THR A 213 -2.99 -11.56 -4.49
C THR A 213 -3.14 -12.31 -3.17
N SER A 214 -4.11 -13.23 -3.09
CA SER A 214 -4.13 -14.20 -2.01
C SER A 214 -2.96 -15.17 -2.23
N HIS A 215 -1.89 -15.04 -1.44
CA HIS A 215 -0.97 -16.16 -1.26
C HIS A 215 -1.75 -17.24 -0.50
N GLN A 216 -2.22 -18.24 -1.24
CA GLN A 216 -2.85 -19.42 -0.67
C GLN A 216 -1.80 -20.16 0.15
N THR A 217 -1.77 -19.93 1.46
CA THR A 217 -1.05 -20.78 2.40
C THR A 217 -1.74 -22.15 2.37
N ARG A 218 -1.23 -23.04 1.52
CA ARG A 218 -1.58 -24.45 1.51
C ARG A 218 -1.10 -25.04 2.83
N GLY A 219 -2.03 -25.32 3.74
CA GLY A 219 -1.83 -26.24 4.85
C GLY A 219 -2.22 -25.72 6.23
N LYS A 220 -3.05 -26.53 6.91
CA LYS A 220 -3.24 -26.64 8.37
C LYS A 220 -4.44 -25.97 9.05
N SER A 221 -5.26 -25.16 8.38
CA SER A 221 -6.46 -24.58 9.04
C SER A 221 -7.62 -25.60 9.21
N GLY A 222 -7.70 -26.62 8.34
CA GLY A 222 -8.76 -27.63 8.38
C GLY A 222 -8.59 -28.73 9.45
N GLN A 223 -7.40 -28.84 10.07
CA GLN A 223 -7.09 -29.89 11.04
C GLN A 223 -7.32 -29.42 12.49
N ALA A 224 -7.13 -28.11 12.77
CA ALA A 224 -7.38 -27.52 14.09
C ALA A 224 -8.89 -27.52 14.46
N LEU A 225 -9.77 -27.29 13.49
CA LEU A 225 -11.23 -27.28 13.69
C LEU A 225 -11.82 -28.67 13.98
N ARG A 226 -11.18 -29.77 13.53
CA ARG A 226 -11.59 -31.14 13.88
C ARG A 226 -11.09 -31.52 15.28
N SER A 227 -9.85 -31.17 15.61
CA SER A 227 -9.26 -31.49 16.92
C SER A 227 -9.95 -30.80 18.11
N ALA A 228 -10.45 -29.57 17.94
CA ALA A 228 -11.21 -28.89 18.98
C ALA A 228 -12.59 -29.52 19.25
N ARG A 229 -13.24 -30.05 18.20
CA ARG A 229 -14.55 -30.71 18.30
C ARG A 229 -14.46 -32.07 19.00
N ASP A 230 -13.37 -32.81 18.75
CA ASP A 230 -13.12 -34.12 19.37
C ASP A 230 -12.68 -34.03 20.86
N ARG A 231 -12.15 -32.88 21.30
CA ARG A 231 -11.76 -32.65 22.71
C ARG A 231 -12.96 -32.37 23.62
N VAL A 232 -13.98 -31.66 23.12
CA VAL A 232 -15.22 -31.41 23.89
C VAL A 232 -16.00 -32.71 24.12
N ALA A 233 -15.90 -33.68 23.20
CA ALA A 233 -16.52 -35.00 23.34
C ALA A 233 -15.76 -35.96 24.27
N SER A 234 -14.49 -35.69 24.60
CA SER A 234 -13.61 -36.66 25.32
C SER A 234 -13.30 -36.30 26.77
N GLY A 235 -13.92 -35.27 27.35
CA GLY A 235 -13.91 -35.02 28.80
C GLY A 235 -12.52 -34.81 29.44
N ARG A 236 -11.49 -34.43 28.67
CA ARG A 236 -10.15 -34.20 29.21
C ARG A 236 -10.02 -32.77 29.76
N ASN A 237 -9.94 -32.67 31.09
CA ASN A 237 -9.68 -31.43 31.83
C ASN A 237 -8.21 -31.02 31.74
N SER A 238 -7.80 -30.45 30.60
CA SER A 238 -6.55 -29.67 30.52
C SER A 238 -6.89 -28.23 30.18
N PRO A 239 -6.34 -27.23 30.89
CA PRO A 239 -6.65 -25.82 30.63
C PRO A 239 -6.17 -25.44 29.22
N PRO A 240 -6.99 -24.71 28.43
CA PRO A 240 -6.64 -24.33 27.07
C PRO A 240 -5.46 -23.36 27.06
N SER A 241 -4.62 -23.51 26.05
CA SER A 241 -3.47 -22.63 25.81
C SER A 241 -3.93 -21.19 25.54
N ILE A 242 -3.07 -20.21 25.80
CA ILE A 242 -3.36 -18.77 25.56
C ILE A 242 -3.83 -18.51 24.11
N GLY A 243 -3.33 -19.29 23.13
CA GLY A 243 -3.76 -19.20 21.73
C GLY A 243 -5.21 -19.65 21.48
N GLU A 244 -5.72 -20.62 22.25
CA GLU A 244 -7.11 -21.11 22.11
C GLU A 244 -8.13 -20.14 22.72
N ARG A 245 -7.74 -19.37 23.74
CA ARG A 245 -8.62 -18.36 24.38
C ARG A 245 -8.94 -17.18 23.47
N LEU A 246 -8.03 -16.82 22.57
CA LEU A 246 -8.22 -15.71 21.61
C LEU A 246 -9.20 -16.08 20.49
N CYS A 247 -9.28 -17.34 20.08
CA CYS A 247 -10.25 -17.79 19.07
C CYS A 247 -11.69 -17.86 19.58
N ALA A 248 -11.89 -18.14 20.87
CA ALA A 248 -13.23 -18.25 21.46
C ALA A 248 -13.91 -16.88 21.65
N HIS A 249 -13.14 -15.82 21.94
CA HIS A 249 -13.70 -14.48 22.18
C HIS A 249 -14.18 -13.75 20.92
N VAL A 250 -13.71 -14.15 19.73
CA VAL A 250 -14.12 -13.54 18.46
C VAL A 250 -15.43 -14.15 17.92
N PHE A 251 -15.89 -15.28 18.44
CA PHE A 251 -17.02 -16.03 17.87
C PHE A 251 -18.32 -16.10 18.70
N LEU A 252 -18.34 -15.59 19.94
CA LEU A 252 -19.53 -15.63 20.82
C LEU A 252 -20.14 -14.26 21.16
N GLY A 253 -19.71 -13.19 20.49
CA GLY A 253 -20.21 -11.83 20.72
C GLY A 253 -21.34 -11.39 19.79
N LEU A 254 -22.34 -12.23 19.50
CA LEU A 254 -23.59 -11.83 18.85
C LEU A 254 -24.72 -12.76 19.33
N ASN A 255 -25.24 -12.50 20.52
CA ASN A 255 -26.62 -12.77 20.93
C ASN A 255 -26.83 -12.20 22.34
N ASN A 256 -27.17 -10.91 22.38
CA ASN A 256 -28.20 -10.31 23.21
C ASN A 256 -28.53 -8.94 22.62
#